data_AF-A0A924M671-F1
#
_entry.id   AF-A0A924M671-F1
#
_cell.length_a   1.000
_cell.length_b   1.000
_cell.length_c   1.000
_cell.angle_alpha   90.00
_cell.angle_beta   90.00
_cell.angle_gamma   90.00
#
_symmetry.space_group_name_H-M   'P 1'
#
loop_
_entity.id
_entity.type
_entity.pdbx_description
1 polymer ?
#
loop_
_entity_poly.entity_id
_entity_poly.type
_entity_poly.pdbx_seq_one_letter_code
_entity_poly.pdbx_strand_id
1 'polypeptide(L)'
;MAYRSWVFALGSPDYQRFTQQFSLTSDVFGLSSLVDLIAFKPGTTPGSVLGPFHARGSPWMTTPVNLLAGNPGEVVMLHGTVKDAAGQPITDSTIDFWQNANNGPYWQQDPEQSQDNLRCQFKVDASGRSQWRPAHFHIIVEAAGYQTLVTELFDPEDLFLDSDAVFGVREPLVTAYQPKNDEAVMARLGLSQPYLAAEFNVVLP
;
A
#
# COMPACT_ATOMS: atom_id res chain seq x y z
N MET A 1 -51.39 -2.79 15.29
CA MET A 1 -50.08 -2.27 14.82
C MET A 1 -49.01 -2.84 15.73
N ALA A 2 -48.14 -3.72 15.22
CA ALA A 2 -47.07 -4.30 16.02
C ALA A 2 -45.84 -3.39 15.94
N TYR A 3 -45.53 -2.71 17.04
CA TYR A 3 -44.31 -1.94 17.23
C TYR A 3 -43.14 -2.92 17.38
N ARG A 4 -42.06 -2.76 16.61
CA ARG A 4 -40.82 -3.54 16.76
C ARG A 4 -39.68 -2.62 17.17
N SER A 5 -38.98 -3.00 18.23
CA SER A 5 -37.76 -2.35 18.70
C SER A 5 -36.56 -3.00 18.01
N TRP A 6 -35.66 -2.17 17.46
CA TRP A 6 -34.44 -2.63 16.80
C TRP A 6 -33.27 -2.52 17.78
N VAL A 7 -32.50 -3.59 17.93
CA VAL A 7 -31.20 -3.58 18.61
C VAL A 7 -30.16 -3.85 17.52
N PHE A 8 -29.33 -2.84 17.20
CA PHE A 8 -28.18 -3.03 16.33
C PHE A 8 -27.01 -3.53 17.18
N ALA A 9 -26.61 -4.78 16.97
CA ALA A 9 -25.35 -5.30 17.50
C ALA A 9 -24.22 -4.86 16.55
N LEU A 10 -23.51 -3.80 16.91
CA LEU A 10 -22.27 -3.42 16.23
C LEU A 10 -21.22 -4.51 16.49
N GLY A 11 -20.70 -5.13 15.43
CA GLY A 11 -19.62 -6.12 15.51
C GLY A 11 -19.98 -7.57 15.23
N SER A 12 -21.18 -7.88 14.69
CA SER A 12 -21.43 -9.24 14.18
C SER A 12 -20.64 -9.50 12.88
N PRO A 13 -20.34 -10.77 12.54
CA PRO A 13 -19.73 -11.12 11.25
C PRO A 13 -20.52 -10.58 10.04
N ASP A 14 -21.85 -10.50 10.19
CA ASP A 14 -22.75 -9.92 9.18
C ASP A 14 -22.56 -8.41 9.03
N TYR A 15 -22.25 -7.69 10.12
CA TYR A 15 -21.92 -6.27 10.07
C TYR A 15 -20.60 -6.01 9.34
N GLN A 16 -19.56 -6.81 9.59
CA GLN A 16 -18.29 -6.66 8.87
C GLN A 16 -18.42 -6.97 7.37
N ARG A 17 -19.17 -8.03 7.02
CA ARG A 17 -19.50 -8.33 5.62
C ARG A 17 -20.29 -7.20 4.98
N PHE A 18 -21.26 -6.62 5.69
CA PHE A 18 -22.06 -5.51 5.19
C PHE A 18 -21.22 -4.24 4.98
N THR A 19 -20.32 -3.90 5.90
CA THR A 19 -19.42 -2.75 5.75
C THR A 19 -18.42 -2.94 4.60
N GLN A 20 -17.89 -4.15 4.42
CA GLN A 20 -17.01 -4.46 3.28
C GLN A 20 -17.76 -4.38 1.95
N GLN A 21 -19.00 -4.88 1.88
CA GLN A 21 -19.83 -4.76 0.69
C GLN A 21 -20.18 -3.31 0.36
N PHE A 22 -20.46 -2.49 1.37
CA PHE A 22 -20.70 -1.06 1.16
C PHE A 22 -19.43 -0.34 0.67
N SER A 23 -18.26 -0.64 1.27
CA SER A 23 -16.97 -0.09 0.81
C SER A 23 -16.70 -0.47 -0.64
N LEU A 24 -16.78 -1.77 -0.98
CA LEU A 24 -16.58 -2.25 -2.35
C LEU A 24 -17.56 -1.62 -3.34
N THR A 25 -18.81 -1.43 -2.93
CA THR A 25 -19.81 -0.76 -3.75
C THR A 25 -19.45 0.71 -3.96
N SER A 26 -19.04 1.41 -2.91
CA SER A 26 -18.54 2.79 -2.97
C SER A 26 -17.34 2.92 -3.91
N ASP A 27 -16.42 1.96 -3.86
CA ASP A 27 -15.22 1.91 -4.69
C ASP A 27 -15.59 1.73 -6.18
N VAL A 28 -16.45 0.75 -6.50
CA VAL A 28 -16.91 0.49 -7.87
C VAL A 28 -17.72 1.65 -8.46
N PHE A 29 -18.47 2.39 -7.64
CA PHE A 29 -19.17 3.60 -8.09
C PHE A 29 -18.28 4.85 -8.10
N GLY A 30 -17.00 4.74 -7.74
CA GLY A 30 -16.02 5.83 -7.75
C GLY A 30 -16.23 6.88 -6.67
N LEU A 31 -17.09 6.63 -5.67
CA LEU A 31 -17.35 7.58 -4.58
C LEU A 31 -16.13 7.72 -3.67
N SER A 32 -15.43 6.61 -3.39
CA SER A 32 -14.20 6.63 -2.59
C SER A 32 -13.10 7.43 -3.28
N SER A 33 -12.87 7.18 -4.57
CA SER A 33 -11.90 7.91 -5.40
C SER A 33 -12.24 9.39 -5.52
N LEU A 34 -13.53 9.76 -5.57
CA LEU A 34 -13.98 11.15 -5.54
C LEU A 34 -13.64 11.85 -4.21
N VAL A 35 -13.81 11.18 -3.07
CA VAL A 35 -13.43 11.73 -1.76
C VAL A 35 -11.94 12.04 -1.72
N ASP A 36 -11.11 11.12 -2.23
CA ASP A 36 -9.66 11.33 -2.32
C ASP A 36 -9.28 12.48 -3.25
N LEU A 37 -10.01 12.67 -4.35
CA LEU A 37 -9.81 13.82 -5.26
C LEU A 37 -10.18 15.15 -4.60
N ILE A 38 -11.24 15.20 -3.79
CA ILE A 38 -11.64 16.40 -3.04
C ILE A 38 -10.61 16.75 -1.95
N ALA A 39 -10.05 15.73 -1.29
CA ALA A 39 -9.04 15.91 -0.24
C ALA A 39 -7.64 16.25 -0.77
N PHE A 40 -7.41 16.11 -2.08
CA PHE A 40 -6.09 16.28 -2.69
C PHE A 40 -5.57 17.72 -2.59
N LYS A 41 -4.33 17.88 -2.11
CA LYS A 41 -3.59 19.15 -2.15
C LYS A 41 -2.57 19.14 -3.29
N PRO A 42 -2.59 20.13 -4.21
CA PRO A 42 -1.57 20.23 -5.26
C PRO A 42 -0.14 20.26 -4.71
N GLY A 43 0.76 19.54 -5.38
CA GLY A 43 2.17 19.43 -4.97
C GLY A 43 2.47 18.37 -3.90
N THR A 44 1.47 17.55 -3.53
CA THR A 44 1.61 16.45 -2.56
C THR A 44 1.32 15.11 -3.24
N THR A 45 1.67 13.99 -2.61
CA THR A 45 1.37 12.66 -3.18
C THR A 45 -0.14 12.43 -3.16
N PRO A 46 -0.77 12.09 -4.30
CA PRO A 46 -2.20 11.79 -4.32
C PRO A 46 -2.54 10.62 -3.41
N GLY A 47 -3.65 10.72 -2.69
CA GLY A 47 -4.20 9.56 -1.97
C GLY A 47 -4.69 8.47 -2.92
N SER A 48 -5.11 7.34 -2.40
CA SER A 48 -5.94 6.38 -3.12
C SER A 48 -6.82 5.61 -2.15
N VAL A 49 -7.74 4.82 -2.72
CA VAL A 49 -8.67 4.01 -1.95
C VAL A 49 -7.91 3.00 -1.09
N LEU A 50 -8.33 2.86 0.17
CA LEU A 50 -7.71 1.90 1.10
C LEU A 50 -7.95 0.44 0.67
N GLY A 51 -9.07 0.19 0.01
CA GLY A 51 -9.55 -1.16 -0.28
C GLY A 51 -9.96 -1.93 0.99
N PRO A 52 -10.64 -3.07 0.85
CA PRO A 52 -11.19 -3.83 1.98
C PRO A 52 -10.18 -4.77 2.64
N PHE A 53 -8.97 -4.89 2.09
CA PHE A 53 -8.01 -5.95 2.45
C PHE A 53 -6.90 -5.49 3.40
N HIS A 54 -6.87 -4.22 3.77
CA HIS A 54 -6.00 -3.74 4.85
C HIS A 54 -6.41 -4.41 6.18
N ALA A 55 -5.46 -5.14 6.79
CA ALA A 55 -5.58 -5.59 8.17
C ALA A 55 -4.73 -4.70 9.07
N ARG A 56 -5.23 -4.42 10.27
CA ARG A 56 -4.45 -3.70 11.29
C ARG A 56 -3.37 -4.60 11.89
N GLY A 57 -2.34 -3.98 12.49
CA GLY A 57 -1.32 -4.66 13.28
C GLY A 57 -0.34 -5.46 12.42
N SER A 58 0.22 -4.83 11.38
CA SER A 58 1.25 -5.46 10.57
C SER A 58 2.49 -5.76 11.43
N PRO A 59 3.28 -6.79 11.12
CA PRO A 59 4.50 -7.07 11.86
C PRO A 59 5.49 -5.91 11.76
N TRP A 60 6.03 -5.46 12.90
CA TRP A 60 7.10 -4.46 12.91
C TRP A 60 8.40 -5.05 12.40
N MET A 61 9.03 -4.37 11.44
CA MET A 61 10.31 -4.78 10.86
C MET A 61 11.32 -3.61 10.91
N THR A 62 12.61 -3.95 10.82
CA THR A 62 13.71 -2.97 10.73
C THR A 62 14.18 -2.88 9.28
N THR A 63 14.41 -1.67 8.80
CA THR A 63 14.91 -1.44 7.44
C THR A 63 16.39 -1.86 7.31
N PRO A 64 16.82 -2.40 6.17
CA PRO A 64 16.00 -2.76 5.00
C PRO A 64 15.14 -4.02 5.26
N VAL A 65 13.93 -4.03 4.70
CA VAL A 65 12.96 -5.11 4.88
C VAL A 65 12.97 -6.03 3.67
N ASN A 66 13.00 -7.35 3.90
CA ASN A 66 12.85 -8.36 2.85
C ASN A 66 11.60 -9.22 3.12
N LEU A 67 10.57 -9.03 2.30
CA LEU A 67 9.30 -9.75 2.38
C LEU A 67 9.21 -10.96 1.44
N LEU A 68 10.30 -11.37 0.77
CA LEU A 68 10.25 -12.50 -0.16
C LEU A 68 9.68 -13.74 0.51
N ALA A 69 10.21 -14.13 1.68
CA ALA A 69 9.74 -15.27 2.46
C ALA A 69 9.45 -16.56 1.65
N GLY A 70 10.16 -16.78 0.51
CA GLY A 70 9.93 -17.91 -0.38
C GLY A 70 8.81 -17.74 -1.41
N ASN A 71 8.10 -16.60 -1.43
CA ASN A 71 7.12 -16.26 -2.45
C ASN A 71 7.79 -16.23 -3.84
N PRO A 72 7.20 -16.89 -4.85
CA PRO A 72 7.67 -16.84 -6.22
C PRO A 72 7.33 -15.48 -6.86
N GLY A 73 8.09 -15.10 -7.89
CA GLY A 73 7.84 -13.87 -8.66
C GLY A 73 9.12 -13.06 -8.92
N GLU A 74 8.95 -12.00 -9.69
CA GLU A 74 10.03 -11.06 -9.96
C GLU A 74 10.40 -10.25 -8.72
N VAL A 75 11.69 -9.92 -8.65
CA VAL A 75 12.25 -9.27 -7.48
C VAL A 75 12.23 -7.77 -7.70
N VAL A 76 11.24 -7.03 -7.20
CA VAL A 76 11.26 -5.56 -7.27
C VAL A 76 11.97 -4.96 -6.06
N MET A 77 12.87 -3.98 -6.20
CA MET A 77 13.38 -3.12 -5.13
C MET A 77 12.85 -1.70 -5.28
N LEU A 78 11.80 -1.40 -4.55
CA LEU A 78 11.28 -0.06 -4.40
C LEU A 78 12.18 0.76 -3.46
N HIS A 79 12.33 2.05 -3.67
CA HIS A 79 13.07 2.92 -2.76
C HIS A 79 12.56 4.35 -2.88
N GLY A 80 12.85 5.20 -1.90
CA GLY A 80 12.49 6.61 -2.00
C GLY A 80 12.42 7.29 -0.66
N THR A 81 11.75 8.44 -0.63
CA THR A 81 11.76 9.32 0.54
C THR A 81 10.40 9.82 0.98
N VAL A 82 10.26 10.15 2.27
CA VAL A 82 9.09 10.86 2.80
C VAL A 82 9.49 12.30 3.12
N LYS A 83 8.77 13.26 2.53
CA LYS A 83 9.01 14.70 2.66
C LYS A 83 7.71 15.44 2.92
N ASP A 84 7.81 16.68 3.38
CA ASP A 84 6.68 17.62 3.39
C ASP A 84 6.57 18.41 2.08
N ALA A 85 5.50 19.20 1.94
CA ALA A 85 5.25 20.05 0.78
C ALA A 85 6.35 21.12 0.53
N ALA A 86 7.19 21.43 1.52
CA ALA A 86 8.33 22.32 1.38
C ALA A 86 9.62 21.57 0.97
N GLY A 87 9.56 20.24 0.85
CA GLY A 87 10.64 19.35 0.45
C GLY A 87 11.55 18.90 1.61
N GLN A 88 11.20 19.18 2.86
CA GLN A 88 11.97 18.75 4.03
C GLN A 88 11.69 17.28 4.34
N PRO A 89 12.73 16.45 4.61
CA PRO A 89 12.54 15.05 5.00
C PRO A 89 11.77 14.88 6.31
N ILE A 90 10.87 13.90 6.35
CA ILE A 90 10.11 13.53 7.55
C ILE A 90 10.65 12.20 8.11
N THR A 91 11.44 12.31 9.18
CA THR A 91 12.28 11.22 9.72
C THR A 91 11.62 10.37 10.80
N ASP A 92 10.45 10.77 11.30
CA ASP A 92 9.68 10.03 12.32
C ASP A 92 8.36 9.50 11.76
N SER A 93 8.30 9.31 10.44
CA SER A 93 7.14 8.73 9.77
C SER A 93 7.13 7.20 9.90
N THR A 94 5.93 6.63 9.96
CA THR A 94 5.70 5.18 9.92
C THR A 94 5.04 4.83 8.59
N ILE A 95 5.40 3.67 8.05
CA ILE A 95 4.78 3.13 6.85
C ILE A 95 4.25 1.74 7.17
N ASP A 96 2.96 1.54 6.90
CA ASP A 96 2.29 0.23 6.89
C ASP A 96 2.09 -0.19 5.43
N PHE A 97 2.60 -1.36 5.08
CA PHE A 97 2.72 -1.87 3.73
C PHE A 97 1.98 -3.20 3.58
N TRP A 98 1.23 -3.38 2.49
CA TRP A 98 0.64 -4.66 2.10
C TRP A 98 0.45 -4.78 0.59
N GLN A 99 0.50 -6.03 0.09
CA GLN A 99 0.21 -6.42 -1.30
C GLN A 99 -0.46 -7.80 -1.35
N ASN A 100 -0.94 -8.18 -2.52
CA ASN A 100 -1.31 -9.55 -2.83
C ASN A 100 -0.10 -10.44 -3.18
N ALA A 101 -0.28 -11.75 -3.11
CA ALA A 101 0.70 -12.71 -3.62
C ALA A 101 0.58 -12.88 -5.14
N ASN A 102 1.54 -13.57 -5.75
CA ASN A 102 1.61 -13.76 -7.20
C ASN A 102 0.40 -14.50 -7.80
N ASN A 103 -0.34 -15.25 -6.97
CA ASN A 103 -1.56 -15.94 -7.36
C ASN A 103 -2.80 -15.02 -7.32
N GLY A 104 -2.65 -13.75 -6.90
CA GLY A 104 -3.71 -12.74 -6.88
C GLY A 104 -4.33 -12.38 -5.51
N PRO A 105 -4.58 -13.31 -4.57
CA PRO A 105 -5.19 -13.00 -3.28
C PRO A 105 -4.20 -12.44 -2.23
N TYR A 106 -4.75 -11.68 -1.28
CA TYR A 106 -4.08 -11.34 -0.02
C TYR A 106 -4.11 -12.53 0.95
N TRP A 107 -3.19 -12.58 1.91
CA TRP A 107 -3.05 -13.69 2.87
C TRP A 107 -4.34 -14.05 3.62
N GLN A 108 -5.24 -13.09 3.85
CA GLN A 108 -6.52 -13.31 4.54
C GLN A 108 -7.52 -14.12 3.72
N GLN A 109 -7.36 -14.13 2.41
CA GLN A 109 -8.25 -14.78 1.46
C GLN A 109 -7.76 -16.17 1.07
N ASP A 110 -6.49 -16.48 1.34
CA ASP A 110 -5.81 -17.69 0.90
C ASP A 110 -5.25 -18.46 2.11
N PRO A 111 -5.86 -19.60 2.50
CA PRO A 111 -5.43 -20.37 3.65
C PRO A 111 -4.08 -21.08 3.45
N GLU A 112 -3.55 -21.14 2.22
CA GLU A 112 -2.22 -21.70 1.95
C GLU A 112 -1.09 -20.70 2.23
N GLN A 113 -1.40 -19.41 2.31
CA GLN A 113 -0.43 -18.39 2.68
C GLN A 113 -0.15 -18.38 4.18
N SER A 114 1.09 -18.09 4.55
CA SER A 114 1.44 -17.90 5.96
C SER A 114 0.71 -16.68 6.53
N GLN A 115 0.43 -16.73 7.83
CA GLN A 115 -0.07 -15.56 8.54
C GLN A 115 0.86 -14.36 8.32
N ASP A 116 0.26 -13.20 8.04
CA ASP A 116 0.97 -11.95 7.74
C ASP A 116 1.93 -12.00 6.54
N ASN A 117 1.67 -12.88 5.56
CA ASN A 117 2.42 -12.88 4.30
C ASN A 117 2.34 -11.51 3.60
N LEU A 118 3.48 -11.06 3.06
CA LEU A 118 3.61 -9.85 2.24
C LEU A 118 3.05 -8.56 2.86
N ARG A 119 3.18 -8.41 4.19
CA ARG A 119 2.87 -7.17 4.91
C ARG A 119 3.88 -6.86 6.00
N CYS A 120 4.09 -5.58 6.28
CA CYS A 120 4.92 -5.13 7.39
C CYS A 120 4.63 -3.68 7.74
N GLN A 121 5.11 -3.25 8.90
CA GLN A 121 5.23 -1.85 9.25
C GLN A 121 6.63 -1.53 9.76
N PHE A 122 7.14 -0.35 9.44
CA PHE A 122 8.47 0.09 9.85
C PHE A 122 8.51 1.61 9.95
N LYS A 123 9.52 2.12 10.68
CA LYS A 123 9.80 3.55 10.74
C LYS A 123 10.69 3.95 9.59
N VAL A 124 10.40 5.10 8.98
CA VAL A 124 11.30 5.77 8.06
C VAL A 124 12.50 6.26 8.86
N ASP A 125 13.71 6.02 8.36
CA ASP A 125 14.92 6.42 9.08
C ASP A 125 15.22 7.91 8.92
N ALA A 126 16.22 8.39 9.69
CA ALA A 126 16.66 9.79 9.64
C ALA A 126 17.24 10.23 8.28
N SER A 127 17.59 9.29 7.41
CA SER A 127 18.01 9.60 6.04
C SER A 127 16.83 9.80 5.10
N GLY A 128 15.60 9.57 5.59
CA GLY A 128 14.37 9.64 4.84
C GLY A 128 14.32 8.58 3.76
N ARG A 129 15.21 7.57 3.73
CA ARG A 129 15.29 6.61 2.63
C ARG A 129 14.65 5.31 3.03
N SER A 130 13.85 4.76 2.13
CA SER A 130 13.43 3.38 2.24
C SER A 130 13.93 2.52 1.09
N GLN A 131 14.08 1.23 1.35
CA GLN A 131 14.44 0.17 0.40
C GLN A 131 13.34 -0.91 0.50
N TRP A 132 12.22 -0.65 -0.15
CA TRP A 132 11.02 -1.46 -0.34
C TRP A 132 11.16 -2.49 -1.49
N ARG A 133 10.12 -3.31 -1.73
CA ARG A 133 10.01 -4.34 -2.81
C ARG A 133 8.54 -4.80 -3.04
N PRO A 134 7.69 -4.34 -4.02
CA PRO A 134 7.02 -5.20 -5.07
C PRO A 134 6.19 -4.49 -6.21
N ALA A 135 5.48 -5.26 -7.06
CA ALA A 135 4.54 -4.84 -8.13
C ALA A 135 3.09 -4.67 -7.59
N HIS A 136 2.57 -3.45 -7.78
CA HIS A 136 1.43 -2.76 -7.13
C HIS A 136 1.14 -3.06 -5.65
N PHE A 137 1.10 -2.01 -4.84
CA PHE A 137 0.94 -2.14 -3.40
C PHE A 137 0.28 -0.92 -2.81
N HIS A 138 -0.25 -1.08 -1.61
CA HIS A 138 -0.78 0.02 -0.83
C HIS A 138 0.15 0.35 0.33
N ILE A 139 0.22 1.63 0.67
CA ILE A 139 0.88 2.12 1.88
C ILE A 139 -0.04 3.06 2.65
N ILE A 140 0.07 3.00 3.97
CA ILE A 140 -0.37 4.06 4.86
C ILE A 140 0.88 4.73 5.42
N VAL A 141 1.00 6.04 5.22
CA VAL A 141 2.08 6.86 5.76
C VAL A 141 1.53 7.77 6.86
N GLU A 142 2.09 7.64 8.05
CA GLU A 142 1.70 8.42 9.22
C GLU A 142 2.88 9.21 9.76
N ALA A 143 2.67 10.50 10.05
CA ALA A 143 3.64 11.36 10.70
C ALA A 143 2.94 12.34 11.65
N ALA A 144 3.53 12.59 12.82
CA ALA A 144 2.95 13.52 13.79
C ALA A 144 2.85 14.93 13.20
N GLY A 145 1.66 15.53 13.23
CA GLY A 145 1.40 16.86 12.68
C GLY A 145 1.02 16.89 11.20
N TYR A 146 1.02 15.74 10.52
CA TYR A 146 0.62 15.60 9.11
C TYR A 146 -0.66 14.78 8.98
N GLN A 147 -1.38 14.99 7.88
CA GLN A 147 -2.51 14.13 7.54
C GLN A 147 -2.00 12.75 7.12
N THR A 148 -2.58 11.68 7.69
CA THR A 148 -2.31 10.30 7.25
C THR A 148 -2.60 10.15 5.76
N LEU A 149 -1.64 9.63 5.01
CA LEU A 149 -1.78 9.35 3.58
C LEU A 149 -2.00 7.87 3.37
N VAL A 150 -3.13 7.50 2.77
CA VAL A 150 -3.33 6.18 2.15
C VAL A 150 -3.05 6.37 0.67
N THR A 151 -2.13 5.61 0.09
CA THR A 151 -1.82 5.69 -1.35
C THR A 151 -1.34 4.34 -1.85
N GLU A 152 -1.18 4.23 -3.16
CA GLU A 152 -0.73 3.01 -3.82
C GLU A 152 0.15 3.35 -5.04
N LEU A 153 0.82 2.33 -5.58
CA LEU A 153 1.71 2.45 -6.72
C LEU A 153 1.26 1.50 -7.82
N PHE A 154 1.32 1.93 -9.09
CA PHE A 154 0.88 1.14 -10.23
C PHE A 154 2.03 0.84 -11.19
N ASP A 155 1.99 -0.36 -11.78
CA ASP A 155 2.90 -0.79 -12.84
C ASP A 155 2.48 -0.18 -14.19
N PRO A 156 3.36 0.54 -14.90
CA PRO A 156 3.05 1.05 -16.24
C PRO A 156 2.74 -0.04 -17.27
N GLU A 157 3.15 -1.29 -17.04
CA GLU A 157 2.92 -2.42 -17.93
C GLU A 157 1.64 -3.22 -17.57
N ASP A 158 0.89 -2.81 -16.54
CA ASP A 158 -0.34 -3.51 -16.15
C ASP A 158 -1.43 -3.41 -17.24
N LEU A 159 -1.98 -4.56 -17.62
CA LEU A 159 -3.00 -4.67 -18.67
C LEU A 159 -4.30 -3.93 -18.33
N PHE A 160 -4.56 -3.66 -17.05
CA PHE A 160 -5.77 -3.02 -16.57
C PHE A 160 -5.56 -1.57 -16.11
N LEU A 161 -4.37 -1.00 -16.33
CA LEU A 161 -4.02 0.36 -15.88
C LEU A 161 -5.04 1.43 -16.32
N ASP A 162 -5.52 1.34 -17.56
CA ASP A 162 -6.49 2.28 -18.13
C ASP A 162 -7.96 1.89 -17.86
N SER A 163 -8.19 0.81 -17.12
CA SER A 163 -9.51 0.22 -16.89
C SER A 163 -9.74 -0.23 -15.44
N ASP A 164 -9.05 0.41 -14.50
CA ASP A 164 -9.18 0.11 -13.08
C ASP A 164 -10.64 0.22 -12.62
N ALA A 165 -11.14 -0.87 -12.03
CA ALA A 165 -12.53 -1.04 -11.63
C ALA A 165 -12.95 -0.10 -10.50
N VAL A 166 -12.00 0.49 -9.76
CA VAL A 166 -12.25 1.39 -8.64
C VAL A 166 -11.73 2.81 -8.86
N PHE A 167 -11.17 3.11 -10.04
CA PHE A 167 -10.69 4.46 -10.41
C PHE A 167 -9.61 5.02 -9.45
N GLY A 168 -8.77 4.16 -8.88
CA GLY A 168 -7.64 4.50 -8.02
C GLY A 168 -6.40 4.97 -8.80
N VAL A 169 -6.24 4.55 -10.06
CA VAL A 169 -5.08 4.91 -10.91
C VAL A 169 -4.97 6.42 -11.12
N ARG A 170 -3.78 6.96 -10.82
CA ARG A 170 -3.40 8.35 -11.05
C ARG A 170 -2.01 8.40 -11.66
N GLU A 171 -1.79 9.27 -12.65
CA GLU A 171 -0.50 9.38 -13.36
C GLU A 171 0.72 9.50 -12.41
N PRO A 172 0.70 10.33 -11.34
CA PRO A 172 1.84 10.43 -10.42
C PRO A 172 2.11 9.18 -9.59
N LEU A 173 1.19 8.20 -9.58
CA LEU A 173 1.31 6.93 -8.87
C LEU A 173 1.81 5.79 -9.79
N VAL A 174 1.91 6.04 -11.10
CA VAL A 174 2.48 5.09 -12.06
C VAL A 174 4.00 5.18 -12.02
N THR A 175 4.69 4.10 -11.67
CA THR A 175 6.14 4.11 -11.43
C THR A 175 6.85 3.07 -12.27
N ALA A 176 7.85 3.51 -13.05
CA ALA A 176 8.62 2.63 -13.90
C ALA A 176 9.59 1.73 -13.12
N TYR A 177 9.67 0.47 -13.55
CA TYR A 177 10.60 -0.52 -13.03
C TYR A 177 11.87 -0.59 -13.88
N GLN A 178 13.03 -0.47 -13.25
CA GLN A 178 14.33 -0.52 -13.92
C GLN A 178 15.07 -1.82 -13.59
N PRO A 179 15.41 -2.68 -14.56
CA PRO A 179 16.25 -3.84 -14.30
C PRO A 179 17.63 -3.46 -13.73
N LYS A 180 18.05 -4.16 -12.67
CA LYS A 180 19.32 -4.00 -11.96
C LYS A 180 19.87 -5.36 -11.53
N ASN A 181 21.19 -5.43 -11.35
CA ASN A 181 21.92 -6.61 -10.92
C ASN A 181 23.14 -6.25 -10.05
N ASP A 182 23.03 -5.19 -9.24
CA ASP A 182 24.12 -4.73 -8.37
C ASP A 182 24.43 -5.78 -7.29
N GLU A 183 25.62 -6.39 -7.37
CA GLU A 183 26.05 -7.47 -6.49
C GLU A 183 26.14 -7.05 -5.01
N ALA A 184 26.53 -5.80 -4.73
CA ALA A 184 26.63 -5.30 -3.37
C ALA A 184 25.24 -5.11 -2.75
N VAL A 185 24.28 -4.61 -3.53
CA VAL A 185 22.88 -4.48 -3.11
C VAL A 185 22.25 -5.86 -2.92
N MET A 186 22.44 -6.78 -3.86
CA MET A 186 21.93 -8.15 -3.77
C MET A 186 22.48 -8.86 -2.52
N ALA A 187 23.79 -8.75 -2.26
CA ALA A 187 24.39 -9.32 -1.05
C ALA A 187 23.82 -8.71 0.24
N ARG A 188 23.66 -7.37 0.29
CA ARG A 188 23.10 -6.67 1.45
C ARG A 188 21.65 -7.06 1.74
N LEU A 189 20.86 -7.31 0.69
CA LEU A 189 19.43 -7.61 0.79
C LEU A 189 19.13 -9.13 0.78
N GLY A 190 20.15 -9.98 0.67
CA GLY A 190 20.01 -11.43 0.59
C GLY A 190 19.30 -11.90 -0.68
N LEU A 191 19.51 -11.23 -1.80
CA LEU A 191 18.92 -11.56 -3.10
C LEU A 191 19.83 -12.54 -3.86
N SER A 192 19.23 -13.59 -4.42
CA SER A 192 19.93 -14.59 -5.23
C SER A 192 19.74 -14.40 -6.75
N GLN A 193 19.00 -13.36 -7.16
CA GLN A 193 18.68 -13.07 -8.55
C GLN A 193 18.62 -11.56 -8.80
N PRO A 194 18.77 -11.10 -10.06
CA PRO A 194 18.55 -9.72 -10.45
C PRO A 194 17.19 -9.17 -10.00
N TYR A 195 17.09 -7.84 -9.95
CA TYR A 195 15.93 -7.15 -9.40
C TYR A 195 15.49 -5.96 -10.26
N LEU A 196 14.25 -5.52 -10.08
CA LEU A 196 13.64 -4.36 -10.71
C LEU A 196 13.61 -3.19 -9.73
N ALA A 197 14.39 -2.15 -9.91
CA ALA A 197 14.35 -0.97 -9.06
C ALA A 197 13.17 -0.03 -9.40
N ALA A 198 12.42 0.41 -8.40
CA ALA A 198 11.40 1.45 -8.52
C ALA A 198 11.68 2.58 -7.54
N GLU A 199 11.55 3.85 -7.95
CA GLU A 199 11.70 4.99 -7.04
C GLU A 199 10.33 5.63 -6.77
N PHE A 200 9.94 5.74 -5.50
CA PHE A 200 8.71 6.39 -5.09
C PHE A 200 8.93 7.34 -3.90
N ASN A 201 8.76 8.63 -4.16
CA ASN A 201 8.89 9.67 -3.16
C ASN A 201 7.50 10.12 -2.69
N VAL A 202 7.26 10.03 -1.40
CA VAL A 202 6.05 10.48 -0.73
C VAL A 202 6.21 11.92 -0.26
N VAL A 203 5.23 12.76 -0.58
CA VAL A 203 5.13 14.15 -0.14
C VAL A 203 3.83 14.32 0.64
N LEU A 204 3.95 14.61 1.94
CA LEU A 204 2.81 14.83 2.83
C LEU A 204 2.34 16.30 2.82
N PRO A 205 1.02 16.53 2.92
CA PRO A 205 0.38 17.86 2.84
C PRO A 205 0.37 18.68 4.14
#